data_AF-A0A3C2C403-F1
#
_entry.id   AF-A0A3C2C403-F1
#
_cell.length_a   1.000
_cell.length_b   1.000
_cell.length_c   1.000
_cell.angle_alpha   90.00
_cell.angle_beta   90.00
_cell.angle_gamma   90.00
#
_symmetry.space_group_name_H-M   'P 1'
#
loop_
_entity.id
_entity.type
_entity.pdbx_description
1 polymer ?
#
loop_
_entity_poly.entity_id
_entity_poly.type
_entity_poly.pdbx_seq_one_letter_code
_entity_poly.pdbx_strand_id
1 'polypeptide(L)' 'MRITVDTNILVSALGWNGAEAAIIEMVLESKLELCLSAEILSEFYRVAQYPK' A
#
# COMPACT_ATOMS: atom_id res chain seq x y z
N MET A 1 10.09 11.64 -4.80
CA MET A 1 10.32 10.50 -5.73
C MET A 1 9.00 9.77 -5.90
N ARG A 2 8.64 9.37 -7.12
CA ARG A 2 7.40 8.61 -7.36
C ARG A 2 7.65 7.13 -7.23
N ILE A 3 6.76 6.44 -6.55
CA ILE A 3 6.80 4.99 -6.37
C ILE A 3 5.46 4.37 -6.74
N THR A 4 5.50 3.11 -7.14
CA THR A 4 4.34 2.23 -7.13
C THR A 4 4.65 1.07 -6.20
N VAL A 5 3.63 0.49 -5.60
CA VAL A 5 3.76 -0.71 -4.76
C VAL A 5 2.70 -1.71 -5.16
N ASP A 6 3.03 -2.99 -5.00
CA ASP A 6 2.07 -4.06 -5.23
C ASP A 6 0.98 -4.11 -4.15
N THR A 7 -0.13 -4.74 -4.47
CA THR A 7 -1.27 -4.92 -3.56
C THR A 7 -0.88 -5.60 -2.25
N ASN A 8 0.03 -6.57 -2.29
CA ASN A 8 0.50 -7.27 -1.09
C ASN A 8 1.24 -6.33 -0.12
N ILE A 9 2.01 -5.36 -0.62
CA ILE A 9 2.69 -4.37 0.21
C ILE A 9 1.66 -3.45 0.89
N LEU A 10 0.64 -2.99 0.15
CA LEU A 10 -0.45 -2.19 0.72
C LEU A 10 -1.21 -2.96 1.82
N VAL A 11 -1.51 -4.23 1.60
CA VAL A 11 -2.21 -5.06 2.59
C VAL A 11 -1.31 -5.35 3.80
N SER A 12 -0.05 -5.73 3.58
CA SER A 12 0.90 -6.03 4.65
C SER A 12 1.17 -4.81 5.54
N ALA A 13 1.28 -3.62 4.96
CA ALA A 13 1.48 -2.37 5.71
C ALA A 13 0.35 -2.06 6.71
N LEU A 14 -0.88 -2.55 6.47
CA LEU A 14 -2.01 -2.38 7.39
C LEU A 14 -2.02 -3.41 8.53
N GLY A 15 -1.38 -4.57 8.35
CA GLY A 15 -1.42 -5.70 9.28
C GLY A 15 -0.16 -5.89 10.11
N TRP A 16 1.00 -5.38 9.65
CA TRP A 16 2.31 -5.69 10.21
C TRP A 16 3.20 -4.46 10.31
N ASN A 17 3.98 -4.37 11.38
CA ASN A 17 4.90 -3.26 11.62
C ASN A 17 6.28 -3.53 11.00
N GLY A 18 6.30 -3.67 9.66
CA GLY A 18 7.45 -4.06 8.85
C GLY A 18 7.98 -2.97 7.92
N ALA A 19 8.84 -3.35 6.97
CA ALA A 19 9.38 -2.43 5.96
C ALA A 19 8.26 -1.82 5.09
N GLU A 20 7.18 -2.57 4.88
CA GLU A 20 5.98 -2.13 4.16
C GLU A 20 5.30 -0.96 4.88
N ALA A 21 5.17 -1.04 6.21
CA ALA A 21 4.64 0.07 7.01
C ALA A 21 5.53 1.31 6.91
N ALA A 22 6.85 1.15 6.98
CA ALA A 22 7.79 2.26 6.83
C ALA A 22 7.68 2.95 5.45
N ILE A 23 7.46 2.19 4.37
CA ILE A 23 7.22 2.77 3.04
C ILE A 23 5.95 3.62 3.05
N ILE A 24 4.87 3.14 3.66
CA ILE A 24 3.61 3.90 3.75
C ILE A 24 3.76 5.13 4.64
N GLU A 25 4.49 5.05 5.75
CA GLU A 25 4.82 6.21 6.58
C GLU A 25 5.56 7.28 5.78
N MET A 26 6.56 6.90 4.97
CA MET A 26 7.26 7.85 4.09
C MET A 26 6.33 8.51 3.06
N VAL A 27 5.29 7.82 2.60
CA VAL A 27 4.24 8.41 1.74
C VAL A 27 3.40 9.42 2.53
N LEU A 28 2.95 9.07 3.74
CA LEU A 28 2.17 9.94 4.61
C LEU A 28 2.94 11.20 5.01
N GLU A 29 4.25 11.09 5.21
CA GLU A 29 5.17 12.19 5.49
C GLU A 29 5.55 13.00 4.23
N SER A 30 4.94 12.73 3.08
CA SER A 30 5.23 13.39 1.80
C SER A 30 6.68 13.26 1.31
N LYS A 31 7.44 12.26 1.80
CA LYS A 31 8.80 11.93 1.32
C LYS A 31 8.74 11.14 0.00
N LEU A 32 7.67 10.36 -0.18
CA LEU A 32 7.38 9.59 -1.40
C LEU A 32 6.00 9.99 -1.95
N GLU A 33 5.90 10.04 -3.28
CA GLU A 33 4.63 10.24 -3.97
C GLU A 33 4.14 8.86 -4.45
N LEU A 34 3.06 8.37 -3.85
CA LEU A 34 2.48 7.07 -4.20
C LEU A 34 1.61 7.21 -5.45
N CYS A 35 1.95 6.48 -6.50
CA CYS A 35 1.17 6.39 -7.74
C CYS A 35 0.63 4.96 -7.88
N LEU A 36 -0.70 4.83 -7.95
CA LEU A 36 -1.39 3.54 -8.13
C LEU A 36 -2.12 3.52 -9.46
N SER A 37 -2.15 2.35 -10.10
CA SER A 37 -3.03 2.10 -11.24
C SER A 37 -4.44 1.71 -10.75
N ALA A 38 -5.43 1.78 -11.65
CA ALA A 38 -6.79 1.36 -11.33
C ALA A 38 -6.86 -0.14 -10.99
N GLU A 39 -6.01 -0.97 -11.61
CA GLU A 39 -5.91 -2.40 -11.39
C GLU A 39 -5.41 -2.72 -9.98
N ILE A 40 -4.34 -2.07 -9.53
CA ILE A 40 -3.80 -2.23 -8.16
C ILE A 40 -4.85 -1.79 -7.13
N LEU A 41 -5.50 -0.64 -7.36
CA LEU A 41 -6.53 -0.15 -6.45
C LEU A 41 -7.75 -1.10 -6.39
N SER A 42 -8.16 -1.67 -7.52
CA SER A 42 -9.27 -2.63 -7.60
C SER A 42 -8.95 -3.92 -6.87
N GLU A 43 -7.73 -4.43 -7.02
CA GLU A 43 -7.30 -5.63 -6.31
C GLU A 43 -7.23 -5.39 -4.80
N PHE A 44 -6.63 -4.28 -4.38
CA PHE A 44 -6.58 -3.88 -2.97
C PHE A 44 -7.99 -3.79 -2.37
N TYR A 45 -8.92 -3.11 -3.03
CA TYR A 45 -10.31 -2.99 -2.58
C TYR A 45 -10.98 -4.36 -2.40
N ARG A 46 -10.78 -5.28 -3.34
CA ARG A 46 -11.31 -6.65 -3.29
C ARG A 46 -10.74 -7.45 -2.13
N VAL A 47 -9.42 -7.42 -1.94
CA VAL A 47 -8.73 -8.20 -0.89
C VAL A 47 -9.02 -7.64 0.51
N ALA A 48 -9.17 -6.32 0.65
CA ALA A 48 -9.53 -5.69 1.92
C ALA A 48 -10.90 -6.11 2.47
N GLN A 49 -11.78 -6.66 1.62
CA GLN A 49 -13.11 -7.16 1.99
C GLN A 49 -13.13 -8.64 2.38
N TYR A 50 -12.00 -9.34 2.34
CA TYR A 50 -11.95 -10.75 2.70
C TYR A 50 -12.30 -10.96 4.18
N PRO A 51 -13.04 -12.04 4.52
CA PRO A 51 -13.30 -12.38 5.91
C PRO A 51 -11.98 -12.62 6.65
N LYS A 52 -11.88 -12.08 7.87
CA LYS A 52 -10.69 -12.20 8.73
C LYS A 52 -10.74 -13.44 9.60
#